data_AF-A0A835TLJ5-F1
#
_entry.id   AF-A0A835TLJ5-F1
#
_cell.length_a   1.000
_cell.length_b   1.000
_cell.length_c   1.000
_cell.angle_alpha   90.00
_cell.angle_beta   90.00
_cell.angle_gamma   90.00
#
_symmetry.space_group_name_H-M   'P 1'
#
loop_
_entity.id
_entity.type
_entity.pdbx_description
1 polymer ?
#
loop_
_entity_poly.entity_id
_entity_poly.type
_entity_poly.pdbx_seq_one_letter_code
_entity_poly.pdbx_strand_id
1 'polypeptide(L)'
;CHHRVPLSPVGPLTVSFAWVPTLEQIQAKNPGVQEGGRYRPPLCESRSRTAVIVPHRNRESHLGHLLYYLHPFLQRQQLHYGIYVVHQAGNSTFNRAKLLNVGVKEALKDEDWDCLFLHDVDLIPENDHNLYTCDPWNPKHVSVAMNKFGYSLPYPQYFGGVSALTPDQYMKINGFPNEYWGWGGEDDDIATRVRLAGMKISRPPISIGHYKMVKHKSDKGNEENPHRYREGTAVTPECAQRGQW
;
A
#
# COMPACT_ATOMS: atom_id res chain seq x y z
N CYS A 1 11.55 16.60 10.78
CA CYS A 1 12.88 17.06 10.31
C CYS A 1 12.77 18.39 9.55
N HIS A 2 13.66 19.35 9.81
CA HIS A 2 13.80 20.58 9.01
C HIS A 2 14.68 20.32 7.78
N HIS A 3 14.46 21.07 6.69
CA HIS A 3 15.03 20.92 5.33
C HIS A 3 16.57 20.94 5.19
N ARG A 4 17.36 20.95 6.27
CA ARG A 4 18.84 20.98 6.22
C ARG A 4 19.47 19.59 6.39
N VAL A 5 18.87 18.55 5.82
CA VAL A 5 19.41 17.19 5.87
C VAL A 5 19.66 16.70 4.43
N PRO A 6 20.81 16.07 4.14
CA PRO A 6 21.22 15.69 2.77
C PRO A 6 20.29 14.69 2.05
N LEU A 7 19.37 14.04 2.77
CA LEU A 7 18.42 13.06 2.23
C LEU A 7 17.05 13.72 2.02
N SER A 8 16.96 14.70 1.12
CA SER A 8 15.68 15.31 0.73
C SER A 8 15.10 14.62 -0.51
N PRO A 9 13.77 14.69 -0.75
CA PRO A 9 13.15 14.24 -1.98
C PRO A 9 13.81 14.90 -3.20
N VAL A 10 14.00 14.13 -4.28
CA VAL A 10 14.62 14.58 -5.54
C VAL A 10 13.61 14.70 -6.69
N GLY A 11 12.37 14.27 -6.47
CA GLY A 11 11.29 14.27 -7.44
C GLY A 11 11.24 12.97 -8.26
N PRO A 12 11.08 13.04 -9.59
CA PRO A 12 10.94 11.86 -10.45
C PRO A 12 12.11 10.88 -10.35
N LEU A 13 11.79 9.58 -10.37
CA LEU A 13 12.70 8.47 -10.23
C LEU A 13 12.59 7.52 -11.43
N THR A 14 13.74 7.07 -11.93
CA THR A 14 13.78 6.02 -12.95
C THR A 14 13.63 4.66 -12.30
N VAL A 15 12.51 3.99 -12.58
CA VAL A 15 12.25 2.60 -12.12
C VAL A 15 12.48 1.63 -13.27
N SER A 16 13.35 0.64 -13.05
CA SER A 16 13.65 -0.46 -13.98
C SER A 16 13.48 -1.82 -13.30
N PHE A 17 12.99 -2.79 -14.07
CA PHE A 17 12.80 -4.19 -13.66
C PHE A 17 13.68 -5.14 -14.50
N ALA A 18 14.78 -4.62 -15.07
CA ALA A 18 15.66 -5.38 -15.94
C ALA A 18 16.44 -6.50 -15.21
N TRP A 19 16.62 -6.37 -13.90
CA TRP A 19 17.31 -7.33 -13.05
C TRP A 19 16.68 -7.36 -11.66
N VAL A 20 16.68 -8.53 -11.03
CA VAL A 20 16.14 -8.74 -9.68
C VAL A 20 17.27 -8.56 -8.66
N PRO A 21 17.14 -7.64 -7.69
CA PRO A 21 18.18 -7.44 -6.68
C PRO A 21 18.20 -8.55 -5.64
N THR A 22 19.41 -8.93 -5.20
CA THR A 22 19.57 -9.83 -4.05
C THR A 22 19.36 -9.08 -2.73
N LEU A 23 19.08 -9.81 -1.66
CA LEU A 23 18.87 -9.20 -0.35
C LEU A 23 20.14 -8.49 0.15
N GLU A 24 21.31 -9.06 -0.11
CA GLU A 24 22.61 -8.49 0.26
C GLU A 24 22.84 -7.15 -0.45
N GLN A 25 22.48 -7.05 -1.73
CA GLN A 25 22.56 -5.79 -2.47
C GLN A 25 21.60 -4.72 -1.92
N ILE A 26 20.40 -5.14 -1.52
CA ILE A 26 19.42 -4.24 -0.89
C ILE A 26 19.95 -3.75 0.46
N GLN A 27 20.49 -4.64 1.30
CA GLN A 27 21.06 -4.29 2.60
C GLN A 27 22.28 -3.37 2.45
N ALA A 28 23.21 -3.70 1.55
CA ALA A 28 24.40 -2.89 1.28
C ALA A 28 24.06 -1.46 0.80
N LYS A 29 22.98 -1.32 0.02
CA LYS A 29 22.47 -0.01 -0.44
C LYS A 29 21.82 0.81 0.68
N ASN A 30 21.39 0.17 1.78
CA ASN A 30 20.60 0.77 2.84
C ASN A 30 21.22 0.53 4.23
N PRO A 31 22.45 1.00 4.51
CA PRO A 31 23.15 0.73 5.77
C PRO A 31 22.46 1.33 7.01
N GLY A 32 21.54 2.29 6.83
CA GLY A 32 20.75 2.86 7.92
C GLY A 32 19.53 2.02 8.33
N VAL A 33 19.13 1.03 7.50
CA VAL A 33 18.00 0.16 7.80
C VAL A 33 18.43 -0.92 8.79
N GLN A 34 17.71 -1.01 9.91
CA GLN A 34 17.95 -1.95 10.99
C GLN A 34 17.17 -3.25 10.79
N GLU A 35 17.42 -4.22 11.67
CA GLU A 35 16.66 -5.47 11.74
C GLU A 35 15.15 -5.23 11.77
N GLY A 36 14.39 -6.13 11.14
CA GLY A 36 12.94 -5.96 10.96
C GLY A 36 12.56 -4.90 9.91
N GLY A 37 13.50 -4.42 9.10
CA GLY A 37 13.23 -3.44 8.05
C GLY A 37 12.80 -2.08 8.62
N ARG A 38 13.37 -1.71 9.76
CA ARG A 38 13.08 -0.46 10.50
C ARG A 38 14.09 0.62 10.17
N TYR A 39 13.67 1.87 10.16
CA TYR A 39 14.55 3.01 9.99
C TYR A 39 14.03 4.23 10.74
N ARG A 40 14.93 4.98 11.36
CA ARG A 40 14.68 6.31 11.93
C ARG A 40 15.79 7.25 11.45
N PRO A 41 15.47 8.51 11.07
CA PRO A 41 16.50 9.48 10.70
C PRO A 41 17.49 9.70 11.85
N PRO A 42 18.80 9.57 11.65
CA PRO A 42 19.78 9.65 12.74
C PRO A 42 20.03 11.08 13.23
N LEU A 43 19.72 12.09 12.41
CA LEU A 43 20.07 13.49 12.65
C LEU A 43 18.87 14.36 13.07
N CYS A 44 17.67 13.77 13.17
CA CYS A 44 16.47 14.52 13.51
C CYS A 44 15.34 13.60 13.97
N GLU A 45 14.38 14.19 14.66
CA GLU A 45 13.10 13.53 14.92
C GLU A 45 12.19 13.61 13.68
N SER A 46 11.68 12.45 13.28
CA SER A 46 10.71 12.37 12.18
C SER A 46 9.39 12.99 12.60
N ARG A 47 8.68 13.60 11.65
CA ARG A 47 7.34 14.15 11.87
C ARG A 47 6.22 13.12 11.71
N SER A 48 6.55 11.93 11.20
CA SER A 48 5.58 10.89 10.89
C SER A 48 6.21 9.52 11.08
N ARG A 49 5.51 8.67 11.81
CA ARG A 49 5.79 7.24 11.95
C ARG A 49 4.88 6.47 10.98
N THR A 50 5.46 5.77 10.01
CA THR A 50 4.70 5.06 8.98
C THR A 50 4.97 3.56 9.00
N ALA A 51 3.94 2.75 9.23
CA ALA A 51 3.98 1.32 8.97
C ALA A 51 3.58 1.07 7.50
N VAL A 52 4.42 0.36 6.75
CA VAL A 52 4.10 -0.10 5.39
C VAL A 52 3.74 -1.57 5.44
N ILE A 53 2.48 -1.90 5.18
CA ILE A 53 1.93 -3.25 5.23
C ILE A 53 1.83 -3.79 3.81
N VAL A 54 2.49 -4.92 3.55
CA VAL A 54 2.60 -5.55 2.23
C VAL A 54 2.04 -6.97 2.30
N PRO A 55 0.87 -7.26 1.70
CA PRO A 55 0.35 -8.61 1.62
C PRO A 55 1.17 -9.40 0.59
N HIS A 56 1.57 -10.63 0.93
CA HIS A 56 2.55 -11.37 0.13
C HIS A 56 2.29 -12.88 0.09
N ARG A 57 2.55 -13.48 -1.07
CA ARG A 57 2.77 -14.93 -1.24
C ARG A 57 3.42 -15.22 -2.58
N ASN A 58 4.49 -16.02 -2.62
CA ASN A 58 5.15 -16.50 -3.85
C ASN A 58 5.52 -15.38 -4.84
N ARG A 59 6.01 -14.25 -4.33
CA ARG A 59 6.32 -13.02 -5.07
C ARG A 59 7.68 -12.44 -4.66
N GLU A 60 8.66 -13.30 -4.43
CA GLU A 60 9.97 -12.96 -3.87
C GLU A 60 10.73 -11.97 -4.78
N SER A 61 10.66 -12.16 -6.10
CA SER A 61 11.28 -11.22 -7.06
C SER A 61 10.62 -9.84 -7.03
N HIS A 62 9.30 -9.76 -6.85
CA HIS A 62 8.58 -8.50 -6.74
C HIS A 62 8.92 -7.79 -5.43
N LEU A 63 8.96 -8.55 -4.32
CA LEU A 63 9.38 -8.04 -3.03
C LEU A 63 10.82 -7.50 -3.08
N GLY A 64 11.73 -8.18 -3.77
CA GLY A 64 13.10 -7.69 -4.01
C GLY A 64 13.11 -6.32 -4.69
N HIS A 65 12.34 -6.14 -5.77
CA HIS A 65 12.20 -4.83 -6.42
C HIS A 65 11.60 -3.79 -5.48
N LEU A 66 10.54 -4.14 -4.75
CA LEU A 66 9.89 -3.25 -3.80
C LEU A 66 10.89 -2.72 -2.77
N LEU A 67 11.58 -3.60 -2.07
CA LEU A 67 12.52 -3.20 -1.02
C LEU A 67 13.69 -2.40 -1.59
N TYR A 68 14.19 -2.75 -2.77
CA TYR A 68 15.30 -2.05 -3.43
C TYR A 68 15.00 -0.57 -3.75
N TYR A 69 13.76 -0.28 -4.16
CA TYR A 69 13.33 1.08 -4.48
C TYR A 69 12.73 1.81 -3.26
N LEU A 70 11.96 1.12 -2.44
CA LEU A 70 11.19 1.72 -1.37
C LEU A 70 12.06 2.13 -0.18
N HIS A 71 13.08 1.35 0.21
CA HIS A 71 13.93 1.75 1.34
C HIS A 71 14.62 3.11 1.12
N PRO A 72 15.34 3.37 0.01
CA PRO A 72 15.92 4.69 -0.24
C PRO A 72 14.86 5.79 -0.36
N PHE A 73 13.70 5.46 -0.95
CA PHE A 73 12.58 6.37 -1.11
C PHE A 73 12.07 6.89 0.24
N LEU A 74 11.78 6.00 1.19
CA LEU A 74 11.28 6.37 2.51
C LEU A 74 12.34 7.11 3.36
N GLN A 75 13.62 6.73 3.21
CA GLN A 75 14.73 7.41 3.88
C GLN A 75 14.87 8.88 3.43
N ARG A 76 14.71 9.17 2.13
CA ARG A 76 14.71 10.55 1.60
C ARG A 76 13.50 11.38 2.04
N GLN A 77 12.44 10.74 2.52
CA GLN A 77 11.30 11.43 3.13
C GLN A 77 11.50 11.64 4.64
N GLN A 78 12.63 11.18 5.19
CA GLN A 78 12.98 11.30 6.60
C GLN A 78 11.90 10.72 7.54
N LEU A 79 11.29 9.60 7.14
CA LEU A 79 10.27 8.91 7.93
C LEU A 79 10.91 8.06 9.02
N HIS A 80 10.26 7.98 10.18
CA HIS A 80 10.41 6.80 11.02
C HIS A 80 9.48 5.74 10.43
N TYR A 81 10.00 4.62 9.95
CA TYR A 81 9.15 3.62 9.30
C TYR A 81 9.52 2.18 9.63
N GLY A 82 8.55 1.30 9.41
CA GLY A 82 8.73 -0.14 9.40
C GLY A 82 7.99 -0.78 8.24
N ILE A 83 8.59 -1.79 7.60
CA ILE A 83 7.94 -2.59 6.55
C ILE A 83 7.50 -3.93 7.14
N TYR A 84 6.24 -4.28 6.93
CA TYR A 84 5.60 -5.51 7.41
C TYR A 84 5.15 -6.32 6.21
N VAL A 85 5.90 -7.38 5.89
CA VAL A 85 5.53 -8.33 4.84
C VAL A 85 4.66 -9.42 5.45
N VAL A 86 3.37 -9.42 5.11
CA VAL A 86 2.38 -10.35 5.67
C VAL A 86 2.20 -11.53 4.73
N HIS A 87 2.88 -12.62 5.05
CA HIS A 87 2.89 -13.83 4.23
C HIS A 87 1.64 -14.70 4.46
N GLN A 88 0.90 -15.04 3.40
CA GLN A 88 -0.17 -16.04 3.48
C GLN A 88 0.39 -17.45 3.35
N ALA A 89 0.37 -18.21 4.45
CA ALA A 89 0.79 -19.60 4.43
C ALA A 89 -0.17 -20.50 3.61
N GLY A 90 0.41 -21.52 2.98
CA GLY A 90 -0.34 -22.53 2.23
C GLY A 90 -0.85 -22.06 0.86
N ASN A 91 -1.64 -22.93 0.22
CA ASN A 91 -2.03 -22.82 -1.18
C ASN A 91 -3.51 -22.46 -1.40
N SER A 92 -4.22 -22.01 -0.35
CA SER A 92 -5.61 -21.53 -0.47
C SER A 92 -5.70 -20.27 -1.33
N THR A 93 -6.90 -19.87 -1.75
CA THR A 93 -7.08 -18.62 -2.50
C THR A 93 -6.49 -17.43 -1.74
N PHE A 94 -5.81 -16.51 -2.44
CA PHE A 94 -5.20 -15.34 -1.83
C PHE A 94 -6.28 -14.39 -1.30
N ASN A 95 -6.05 -13.79 -0.12
CA ASN A 95 -6.95 -12.80 0.45
C ASN A 95 -6.18 -11.55 0.85
N ARG A 96 -6.10 -10.61 -0.09
CA ARG A 96 -5.33 -9.37 0.03
C ARG A 96 -5.80 -8.53 1.22
N ALA A 97 -7.10 -8.21 1.29
CA ALA A 97 -7.65 -7.34 2.32
C ALA A 97 -7.51 -7.92 3.73
N LYS A 98 -7.69 -9.23 3.89
CA LYS A 98 -7.48 -9.92 5.17
C LYS A 98 -6.03 -9.89 5.65
N LEU A 99 -5.07 -10.06 4.74
CA LEU A 99 -3.64 -9.94 5.08
C LEU A 99 -3.29 -8.51 5.48
N LEU A 100 -3.89 -7.50 4.83
CA LEU A 100 -3.74 -6.10 5.25
C LEU A 100 -4.27 -5.88 6.67
N ASN A 101 -5.45 -6.42 7.01
CA ASN A 101 -5.98 -6.38 8.39
C ASN A 101 -5.02 -7.02 9.40
N VAL A 102 -4.47 -8.20 9.08
CA VAL A 102 -3.48 -8.87 9.93
C VAL A 102 -2.25 -7.99 10.12
N GLY A 103 -1.70 -7.44 9.05
CA GLY A 103 -0.52 -6.58 9.11
C GLY A 103 -0.75 -5.32 9.93
N VAL A 104 -1.91 -4.67 9.80
CA VAL A 104 -2.27 -3.52 10.66
C VAL A 104 -2.33 -3.94 12.12
N LYS A 105 -3.02 -5.04 12.43
CA LYS A 105 -3.14 -5.54 13.80
C LYS A 105 -1.79 -5.84 14.43
N GLU A 106 -0.87 -6.47 13.69
CA GLU A 106 0.46 -6.79 14.20
C GLU A 106 1.35 -5.54 14.29
N ALA A 107 1.31 -4.65 13.29
CA ALA A 107 2.09 -3.41 13.32
C ALA A 107 1.77 -2.51 14.51
N LEU A 108 0.50 -2.42 14.90
CA LEU A 108 0.05 -1.62 16.04
C LEU A 108 0.48 -2.19 17.41
N LYS A 109 1.06 -3.40 17.46
CA LYS A 109 1.67 -3.93 18.70
C LYS A 109 3.11 -3.48 18.88
N ASP A 110 3.79 -3.16 17.79
CA ASP A 110 5.23 -2.87 17.79
C ASP A 110 5.53 -1.39 18.13
N GLU A 111 4.66 -0.47 17.70
CA GLU A 111 4.88 0.98 17.78
C GLU A 111 3.54 1.73 17.61
N ASP A 112 3.46 2.93 18.18
CA ASP A 112 2.33 3.85 18.00
C ASP A 112 2.42 4.53 16.62
N TRP A 113 2.10 3.81 15.55
CA TRP A 113 2.20 4.35 14.19
C TRP A 113 1.22 5.51 13.95
N ASP A 114 1.69 6.60 13.33
CA ASP A 114 0.82 7.72 12.94
C ASP A 114 0.09 7.43 11.63
N CYS A 115 0.67 6.54 10.81
CA CYS A 115 0.19 6.25 9.47
C CYS A 115 0.35 4.78 9.07
N LEU A 116 -0.71 4.21 8.49
CA LEU A 116 -0.74 2.86 7.92
C LEU A 116 -0.74 2.99 6.39
N PHE A 117 0.33 2.53 5.74
CA PHE A 117 0.47 2.46 4.29
C PHE A 117 0.20 1.04 3.81
N LEU A 118 -0.89 0.83 3.07
CA LEU A 118 -1.36 -0.47 2.63
C LEU A 118 -1.01 -0.63 1.17
N HIS A 119 -0.11 -1.58 0.87
CA HIS A 119 0.74 -1.47 -0.31
C HIS A 119 0.86 -2.80 -1.07
N ASP A 120 0.47 -2.81 -2.34
CA ASP A 120 0.70 -3.96 -3.21
C ASP A 120 2.19 -4.18 -3.46
N VAL A 121 2.63 -5.45 -3.46
CA VAL A 121 4.06 -5.79 -3.57
C VAL A 121 4.69 -5.39 -4.92
N ASP A 122 3.87 -5.19 -5.95
CA ASP A 122 4.32 -4.97 -7.32
C ASP A 122 4.25 -3.51 -7.79
N LEU A 123 3.85 -2.57 -6.93
CA LEU A 123 3.70 -1.16 -7.29
C LEU A 123 4.86 -0.31 -6.77
N ILE A 124 5.71 0.20 -7.66
CA ILE A 124 6.85 1.04 -7.25
C ILE A 124 6.55 2.52 -7.52
N PRO A 125 6.67 3.44 -6.53
CA PRO A 125 6.46 4.86 -6.76
C PRO A 125 7.57 5.45 -7.63
N GLU A 126 7.20 6.31 -8.58
CA GLU A 126 8.13 6.92 -9.54
C GLU A 126 8.46 8.40 -9.22
N ASN A 127 8.02 8.92 -8.08
CA ASN A 127 8.30 10.29 -7.66
C ASN A 127 8.29 10.41 -6.14
N ASP A 128 9.41 10.76 -5.52
CA ASP A 128 9.53 10.82 -4.05
C ASP A 128 8.98 12.10 -3.41
N HIS A 129 8.41 13.01 -4.20
CA HIS A 129 7.45 13.99 -3.70
C HIS A 129 6.10 13.36 -3.33
N ASN A 130 5.84 12.10 -3.72
CA ASN A 130 4.67 11.35 -3.24
C ASN A 130 4.93 10.88 -1.80
N LEU A 131 4.57 11.71 -0.84
CA LEU A 131 4.89 11.47 0.58
C LEU A 131 4.15 10.25 1.13
N TYR A 132 4.91 9.37 1.78
CA TYR A 132 4.43 8.20 2.52
C TYR A 132 4.01 8.58 3.95
N THR A 133 3.13 9.58 4.01
CA THR A 133 2.49 10.11 5.21
C THR A 133 0.98 10.17 4.99
N CYS A 134 0.22 10.09 6.08
CA CYS A 134 -1.23 10.13 6.04
C CYS A 134 -1.73 11.57 5.98
N ASP A 135 -2.89 11.76 5.36
CA ASP A 135 -3.67 12.97 5.51
C ASP A 135 -4.52 12.82 6.79
N PRO A 136 -4.53 13.81 7.70
CA PRO A 136 -5.20 13.68 8.99
C PRO A 136 -6.73 13.64 8.87
N TRP A 137 -7.30 14.15 7.77
CA TRP A 137 -8.74 14.30 7.60
C TRP A 137 -9.36 13.19 6.75
N ASN A 138 -8.62 12.65 5.79
CA ASN A 138 -9.15 11.78 4.74
C ASN A 138 -8.18 10.64 4.38
N PRO A 139 -8.66 9.41 4.19
CA PRO A 139 -7.88 8.35 3.58
C PRO A 139 -7.26 8.78 2.25
N LYS A 140 -5.99 8.45 2.05
CA LYS A 140 -5.21 8.86 0.88
C LYS A 140 -5.07 7.70 -0.10
N HIS A 141 -5.37 7.92 -1.37
CA HIS A 141 -5.00 7.02 -2.46
C HIS A 141 -3.79 7.60 -3.18
N VAL A 142 -2.65 6.91 -3.14
CA VAL A 142 -1.38 7.47 -3.64
C VAL A 142 -1.00 6.95 -5.03
N SER A 143 -1.48 5.76 -5.43
CA SER A 143 -1.25 5.16 -6.74
C SER A 143 -2.25 5.63 -7.80
N VAL A 144 -2.36 6.95 -7.97
CA VAL A 144 -3.39 7.57 -8.83
C VAL A 144 -3.13 7.40 -10.32
N ALA A 145 -1.87 7.17 -10.71
CA ALA A 145 -1.45 7.05 -12.09
C ALA A 145 -0.51 5.85 -12.25
N MET A 146 -1.07 4.69 -12.59
CA MET A 146 -0.29 3.47 -12.79
C MET A 146 0.00 3.22 -14.28
N ASN A 147 1.21 2.77 -14.60
CA ASN A 147 1.59 2.41 -15.97
C ASN A 147 0.62 1.41 -16.65
N LYS A 148 0.07 0.46 -15.88
CA LYS A 148 -0.90 -0.56 -16.36
C LYS A 148 -2.21 0.05 -16.87
N PHE A 149 -2.53 1.26 -16.42
CA PHE A 149 -3.71 2.03 -16.80
C PHE A 149 -3.37 3.27 -17.62
N GLY A 150 -2.21 3.28 -18.30
CA GLY A 150 -1.76 4.41 -19.09
C GLY A 150 -1.54 5.69 -18.28
N TYR A 151 -1.09 5.54 -17.02
CA TYR A 151 -0.87 6.66 -16.08
C TYR A 151 -2.11 7.53 -15.85
N SER A 152 -3.29 6.90 -15.89
CA SER A 152 -4.57 7.56 -15.60
C SER A 152 -5.30 6.80 -14.50
N LEU A 153 -6.13 7.54 -13.74
CA LEU A 153 -7.01 6.93 -12.75
C LEU A 153 -8.13 6.16 -13.48
N PRO A 154 -8.37 4.87 -13.18
CA PRO A 154 -9.38 4.07 -13.88
C PRO A 154 -10.79 4.66 -13.80
N TYR A 155 -11.20 5.07 -12.59
CA TYR A 155 -12.47 5.71 -12.30
C TYR A 155 -12.39 6.49 -10.96
N PRO A 156 -13.28 7.47 -10.71
CA PRO A 156 -13.15 8.38 -9.56
C PRO A 156 -13.16 7.72 -8.18
N GLN A 157 -13.83 6.57 -8.04
CA GLN A 157 -13.94 5.81 -6.79
C GLN A 157 -12.79 4.82 -6.56
N TYR A 158 -11.92 4.61 -7.57
CA TYR A 158 -10.84 3.63 -7.50
C TYR A 158 -9.91 3.88 -6.30
N PHE A 159 -9.72 2.84 -5.47
CA PHE A 159 -8.93 2.88 -4.24
C PHE A 159 -7.96 1.69 -4.09
N GLY A 160 -7.75 0.93 -5.17
CA GLY A 160 -6.81 -0.19 -5.22
C GLY A 160 -5.34 0.23 -5.34
N GLY A 161 -4.43 -0.75 -5.24
CA GLY A 161 -2.99 -0.50 -5.33
C GLY A 161 -2.36 -0.09 -4.00
N VAL A 162 -2.13 1.20 -3.81
CA VAL A 162 -1.49 1.76 -2.62
C VAL A 162 -2.34 2.87 -2.02
N SER A 163 -2.69 2.71 -0.75
CA SER A 163 -3.47 3.67 0.03
C SER A 163 -2.87 3.89 1.42
N ALA A 164 -3.29 4.97 2.08
CA ALA A 164 -2.84 5.31 3.41
C ALA A 164 -4.00 5.80 4.28
N LEU A 165 -4.03 5.32 5.52
CA LEU A 165 -5.01 5.70 6.53
C LEU A 165 -4.31 5.91 7.86
N THR A 166 -4.73 6.92 8.63
CA THR A 166 -4.36 6.95 10.05
C THR A 166 -4.99 5.74 10.77
N PRO A 167 -4.44 5.27 11.90
CA PRO A 167 -5.08 4.22 12.68
C PRO A 167 -6.55 4.54 13.00
N ASP A 168 -6.85 5.78 13.37
CA ASP A 168 -8.23 6.22 13.65
C ASP A 168 -9.14 6.11 12.43
N GLN A 169 -8.69 6.55 11.26
CA GLN A 169 -9.46 6.41 10.01
C GLN A 169 -9.69 4.94 9.68
N TYR A 170 -8.69 4.08 9.90
CA TYR A 170 -8.80 2.65 9.66
C TYR A 170 -9.79 1.97 10.60
N MET A 171 -9.75 2.31 11.89
CA MET A 171 -10.71 1.78 12.88
C MET A 171 -12.12 2.31 12.61
N LYS A 172 -12.27 3.57 12.18
CA LYS A 172 -13.56 4.18 11.86
C LYS A 172 -14.31 3.45 10.74
N ILE A 173 -13.60 2.83 9.79
CA ILE A 173 -14.20 2.00 8.73
C ILE A 173 -14.32 0.51 9.10
N ASN A 174 -14.00 0.15 10.34
CA ASN A 174 -13.90 -1.22 10.82
C ASN A 174 -12.92 -2.08 9.99
N GLY A 175 -11.77 -1.49 9.63
CA GLY A 175 -10.78 -2.13 8.77
C GLY A 175 -11.31 -2.49 7.38
N PHE A 176 -10.59 -3.40 6.71
CA PHE A 176 -10.92 -3.87 5.36
C PHE A 176 -11.77 -5.15 5.40
N PRO A 177 -12.53 -5.49 4.33
CA PRO A 177 -13.35 -6.69 4.32
C PRO A 177 -12.49 -7.97 4.32
N ASN A 178 -12.95 -9.03 4.97
CA ASN A 178 -12.24 -10.32 5.06
C ASN A 178 -12.81 -11.39 4.10
N GLU A 179 -13.90 -11.08 3.42
CA GLU A 179 -14.74 -12.02 2.69
C GLU A 179 -14.34 -12.14 1.21
N TYR A 180 -13.43 -11.29 0.74
CA TYR A 180 -12.95 -11.26 -0.65
C TYR A 180 -11.78 -12.22 -0.84
N TRP A 181 -12.08 -13.38 -1.42
CA TRP A 181 -11.11 -14.38 -1.81
C TRP A 181 -10.91 -14.35 -3.32
N GLY A 182 -9.66 -14.15 -3.75
CA GLY A 182 -9.30 -13.96 -5.16
C GLY A 182 -9.21 -12.48 -5.54
N TRP A 183 -9.13 -12.21 -6.83
CA TRP A 183 -8.86 -10.86 -7.33
C TRP A 183 -10.15 -10.04 -7.52
N GLY A 184 -10.17 -8.87 -6.86
CA GLY A 184 -11.02 -7.73 -7.18
C GLY A 184 -12.31 -7.58 -6.37
N GLY A 185 -12.75 -6.33 -6.28
CA GLY A 185 -14.00 -5.89 -5.64
C GLY A 185 -13.82 -5.49 -4.17
N GLU A 186 -12.70 -5.84 -3.54
CA GLU A 186 -12.44 -5.46 -2.14
C GLU A 186 -12.07 -3.97 -2.03
N ASP A 187 -11.38 -3.43 -3.04
CA ASP A 187 -11.02 -2.01 -3.11
C ASP A 187 -12.24 -1.09 -3.28
N ASP A 188 -13.24 -1.52 -4.03
CA ASP A 188 -14.51 -0.81 -4.18
C ASP A 188 -15.35 -0.84 -2.88
N ASP A 189 -15.34 -1.96 -2.15
CA ASP A 189 -15.96 -2.05 -0.82
C ASP A 189 -15.26 -1.11 0.17
N ILE A 190 -13.93 -1.07 0.18
CA ILE A 190 -13.15 -0.14 1.01
C ILE A 190 -13.50 1.31 0.67
N ALA A 191 -13.56 1.68 -0.61
CA ALA A 191 -13.96 3.02 -1.03
C ALA A 191 -15.38 3.38 -0.54
N THR A 192 -16.29 2.39 -0.57
CA THR A 192 -17.65 2.53 -0.04
C THR A 192 -17.65 2.75 1.47
N ARG A 193 -16.86 1.98 2.24
CA ARG A 193 -16.72 2.16 3.70
C ARG A 193 -16.19 3.55 4.05
N VAL A 194 -15.17 4.04 3.34
CA VAL A 194 -14.63 5.40 3.51
C VAL A 194 -15.74 6.44 3.35
N ARG A 195 -16.54 6.33 2.28
CA ARG A 195 -17.68 7.23 2.03
C ARG A 195 -18.75 7.13 3.11
N LEU A 196 -19.12 5.93 3.54
CA LEU A 196 -20.14 5.70 4.57
C LEU A 196 -19.70 6.21 5.94
N ALA A 197 -18.40 6.20 6.23
CA ALA A 197 -17.81 6.81 7.42
C ALA A 197 -17.71 8.35 7.35
N GLY A 198 -18.26 8.98 6.30
CA GLY A 198 -18.28 10.43 6.11
C GLY A 198 -16.94 11.03 5.69
N MET A 199 -15.99 10.20 5.24
CA MET A 199 -14.67 10.63 4.77
C MET A 199 -14.63 10.68 3.24
N LYS A 200 -13.65 11.41 2.69
CA LYS A 200 -13.37 11.47 1.25
C LYS A 200 -12.04 10.78 0.95
N ILE A 201 -11.81 10.48 -0.32
CA ILE A 201 -10.50 9.99 -0.78
C ILE A 201 -9.65 11.18 -1.19
N SER A 202 -8.55 11.42 -0.47
CA SER A 202 -7.52 12.40 -0.81
C SER A 202 -6.53 11.79 -1.82
N ARG A 203 -6.04 12.59 -2.76
CA ARG A 203 -5.14 12.13 -3.83
C ARG A 203 -4.03 13.17 -4.08
N PRO A 204 -2.77 12.75 -4.27
CA PRO A 204 -1.75 13.66 -4.78
C PRO A 204 -2.08 14.06 -6.23
N PRO A 205 -1.48 15.15 -6.74
CA PRO A 205 -1.52 15.47 -8.16
C PRO A 205 -1.04 14.28 -9.00
N ILE A 206 -1.64 14.11 -10.19
CA ILE A 206 -1.27 13.03 -11.12
C ILE A 206 0.23 13.02 -11.37
N SER A 207 0.87 14.16 -11.63
CA SER A 207 2.31 14.28 -11.86
C SER A 207 3.22 13.78 -10.72
N ILE A 208 2.66 13.57 -9.53
CA ILE A 208 3.37 13.07 -8.34
C ILE A 208 3.00 11.61 -8.06
N GLY A 209 1.73 11.23 -8.17
CA GLY A 209 1.26 9.89 -7.81
C GLY A 209 1.47 8.81 -8.89
N HIS A 210 2.60 8.87 -9.62
CA HIS A 210 2.98 7.87 -10.61
C HIS A 210 3.52 6.60 -9.95
N TYR A 211 3.05 5.46 -10.43
CA TYR A 211 3.52 4.14 -10.03
C TYR A 211 3.78 3.25 -11.23
N LYS A 212 4.85 2.48 -11.13
CA LYS A 212 5.19 1.44 -12.09
C LYS A 212 4.87 0.07 -11.51
N MET A 213 3.96 -0.65 -12.15
CA MET A 213 3.67 -2.04 -11.83
C MET A 213 4.73 -2.97 -12.43
N VAL A 214 5.29 -3.86 -11.61
CA VAL A 214 6.09 -5.00 -12.05
C VAL A 214 5.18 -5.95 -12.82
N LYS A 215 5.46 -6.17 -14.11
CA LYS A 215 4.62 -7.02 -14.95
C LYS A 215 4.64 -8.46 -14.44
N HIS A 216 3.46 -9.07 -14.38
CA HIS A 216 3.31 -10.50 -14.08
C HIS A 216 2.12 -11.08 -14.85
N LYS A 217 2.09 -12.41 -14.99
CA LYS A 217 0.90 -13.13 -15.47
C LYS A 217 -0.11 -13.26 -14.32
N SER A 218 -1.37 -13.57 -14.63
CA SER A 218 -2.33 -13.93 -13.57
C SER A 218 -1.79 -15.15 -12.80
N ASP A 219 -1.77 -15.06 -11.47
CA ASP A 219 -1.29 -16.15 -10.62
C ASP A 219 -2.40 -17.17 -10.38
N LYS A 220 -2.02 -18.44 -10.25
CA LYS A 220 -2.90 -19.50 -9.74
C LYS A 220 -3.23 -19.21 -8.27
N GLY A 221 -4.50 -19.27 -7.90
CA GLY A 221 -4.98 -18.91 -6.56
C GLY A 221 -5.26 -17.41 -6.37
N ASN A 222 -5.20 -16.61 -7.44
CA ASN A 222 -5.65 -15.22 -7.49
C ASN A 222 -6.58 -15.01 -8.70
N GLU A 223 -7.39 -16.01 -9.01
CA GLU A 223 -8.41 -15.92 -10.05
C GLU A 223 -9.43 -14.82 -9.72
N GLU A 224 -10.12 -14.31 -10.74
CA GLU A 224 -11.13 -13.28 -10.55
C GLU A 224 -12.20 -13.75 -9.56
N ASN A 225 -12.45 -12.95 -8.53
CA ASN A 225 -13.49 -13.21 -7.56
C ASN A 225 -14.85 -13.23 -8.28
N PRO A 226 -15.61 -14.34 -8.25
CA PRO A 226 -16.89 -14.44 -8.95
C PRO A 226 -17.94 -13.46 -8.41
N HIS A 227 -17.75 -12.94 -7.18
CA HIS A 227 -18.61 -11.95 -6.55
C HIS A 227 -18.12 -10.51 -6.72
N ARG A 228 -17.09 -10.29 -7.56
CA ARG A 228 -16.63 -8.95 -7.89
C ARG A 228 -17.75 -8.16 -8.56
N TYR A 229 -17.90 -6.89 -8.18
CA TYR A 229 -18.80 -5.97 -8.87
C TYR A 229 -18.41 -5.86 -10.35
N ARG A 230 -19.29 -6.33 -11.24
CA ARG A 230 -19.20 -6.05 -12.68
C ARG A 230 -20.00 -4.78 -12.95
N GLU A 231 -19.33 -3.73 -13.40
CA GLU A 231 -20.03 -2.53 -13.88
C GLU A 231 -20.99 -2.92 -15.03
N GLY A 232 -22.27 -2.54 -14.90
CA GLY A 232 -23.30 -2.73 -15.93
C GLY A 232 -24.41 -3.76 -15.64
N THR A 233 -24.29 -4.59 -14.59
CA THR A 233 -25.41 -5.41 -14.12
C THR A 233 -26.02 -4.78 -12.88
N ALA A 234 -27.25 -4.27 -12.99
CA ALA A 234 -28.06 -3.96 -11.82
C ALA A 234 -28.27 -5.26 -11.04
N VAL A 235 -27.56 -5.42 -9.92
CA VAL A 235 -27.84 -6.50 -8.97
C VAL A 235 -28.45 -5.86 -7.74
N THR A 236 -29.69 -6.25 -7.49
CA THR A 236 -30.47 -5.99 -6.29
C THR A 236 -29.66 -6.33 -5.03
N PRO A 237 -29.80 -5.54 -3.96
CA PRO A 237 -28.99 -5.71 -2.74
C PRO A 237 -29.49 -6.92 -1.93
N GLU A 238 -29.07 -8.13 -2.28
CA GLU A 238 -29.27 -9.31 -1.41
C GLU A 238 -28.14 -9.50 -0.40
N CYS A 239 -26.95 -8.93 -0.62
CA CYS A 239 -25.86 -8.99 0.37
C CYS A 239 -26.02 -7.99 1.55
N ALA A 240 -26.99 -7.07 1.50
CA ALA A 240 -27.26 -6.14 2.60
C ALA A 240 -28.23 -6.70 3.66
N GLN A 241 -28.74 -7.92 3.50
CA GLN A 241 -29.77 -8.49 4.39
C GLN A 241 -29.29 -9.61 5.33
N ARG A 242 -28.00 -9.95 5.36
CA ARG A 242 -27.45 -10.86 6.38
C ARG A 242 -26.64 -10.13 7.44
N GLY A 243 -27.23 -9.08 7.99
CA GLY A 243 -26.91 -8.58 9.32
C GLY A 243 -27.73 -9.36 10.35
N GLN A 244 -27.15 -10.41 10.92
CA GLN A 244 -27.56 -10.95 12.21
C GLN A 244 -26.32 -10.98 13.10
N TRP A 245 -26.26 -9.95 13.95
CA TRP A 245 -25.46 -9.76 15.17
C TRP A 245 -23.93 -9.85 15.08
#